data_AF-A0A2A5XAF9-F1
#
_entry.id   AF-A0A2A5XAF9-F1
#
_cell.length_a   1.000
_cell.length_b   1.000
_cell.length_c   1.000
_cell.angle_alpha   90.00
_cell.angle_beta   90.00
_cell.angle_gamma   90.00
#
_symmetry.space_group_name_H-M   'P 1'
#
loop_
_entity.id
_entity.type
_entity.pdbx_description
1 polymer ?
#
loop_
_entity_poly.entity_id
_entity_poly.type
_entity_poly.pdbx_seq_one_letter_code
_entity_poly.pdbx_strand_id
1 'polypeptide(L)'
;MHRSNTIKIKGYLTNSSSYLLLLWIIFSSCQDNYQNCLDLEYGTEYIRVNGVSEADKNYFKYFCKTSDVFGIKIYATENVDNDKILHAASILAEYLDNDEDGTADNQRIVDKLIDKKAWILMAEDESESRDAIRFPIGNRFFLELYEDEVSIINGSPRFDASLEEILHLITQYGYAEVYPNKFGENKNSEIAKAMDEARGGYFKNVPNSYPSSAWYTYDDKTCNYSCQITEYTYWALTSILGAQEFPGRLEEIQNEWKLNTKEKVKNNDSQAYRLLTDSEFKFPTYLPDGKYR
;
A
#
# COMPACT_ATOMS: atom_id res chain seq x y z
N MET A 1 90.29 -11.40 0.26
CA MET A 1 89.98 -11.33 1.70
C MET A 1 89.19 -12.59 2.05
N HIS A 2 89.74 -13.35 2.99
CA HIS A 2 89.42 -14.67 3.55
C HIS A 2 88.52 -15.75 2.89
N ARG A 3 89.14 -16.94 2.87
CA ARG A 3 88.66 -18.31 2.63
C ARG A 3 87.59 -18.79 3.64
N SER A 4 86.93 -19.88 3.24
CA SER A 4 86.84 -21.18 3.95
C SER A 4 85.39 -21.61 4.24
N ASN A 5 84.81 -22.55 3.49
CA ASN A 5 84.88 -24.02 3.59
C ASN A 5 83.94 -24.65 4.65
N THR A 6 83.08 -25.54 4.13
CA THR A 6 82.71 -26.88 4.65
C THR A 6 81.66 -27.10 5.76
N ILE A 7 80.67 -27.94 5.39
CA ILE A 7 80.28 -29.24 6.00
C ILE A 7 78.94 -29.35 6.80
N LYS A 8 78.23 -30.42 6.40
CA LYS A 8 77.32 -31.36 7.12
C LYS A 8 75.80 -31.16 7.08
N ILE A 9 75.21 -32.09 6.34
CA ILE A 9 73.87 -32.67 6.50
C ILE A 9 73.66 -33.14 7.95
N LYS A 10 72.52 -32.78 8.54
CA LYS A 10 71.79 -33.61 9.51
C LYS A 10 70.30 -33.36 9.29
N GLY A 11 69.60 -34.39 8.85
CA GLY A 11 68.14 -34.39 8.82
C GLY A 11 67.57 -34.42 10.23
N TYR A 12 66.43 -33.77 10.42
CA TYR A 12 65.42 -34.15 11.39
C TYR A 12 64.05 -33.93 10.74
N LEU A 13 63.36 -35.04 10.52
CA LEU A 13 61.91 -35.10 10.36
C LEU A 13 61.28 -34.69 11.69
N THR A 14 60.45 -33.65 11.69
CA THR A 14 59.32 -33.56 12.63
C THR A 14 58.13 -32.91 11.95
N ASN A 15 57.13 -33.76 11.74
CA ASN A 15 55.72 -33.51 11.54
C ASN A 15 55.19 -32.30 12.33
N SER A 16 54.31 -31.50 11.73
CA SER A 16 52.90 -31.38 12.15
C SER A 16 52.26 -30.05 11.75
N SER A 17 51.04 -30.20 11.22
CA SER A 17 49.95 -29.22 11.23
C SER A 17 50.05 -28.05 10.23
N SER A 18 49.69 -28.37 8.99
CA SER A 18 49.07 -27.40 8.09
C SER A 18 47.83 -26.80 8.76
N TYR A 19 47.91 -25.54 9.17
CA TYR A 19 46.72 -24.74 9.44
C TYR A 19 46.04 -24.46 8.10
N LEU A 20 45.09 -25.33 7.72
CA LEU A 20 44.07 -24.93 6.76
C LEU A 20 43.18 -23.92 7.49
N LEU A 21 43.42 -22.63 7.29
CA LEU A 21 42.39 -21.63 7.50
C LEU A 21 41.30 -21.91 6.47
N LEU A 22 40.31 -22.72 6.86
CA LEU A 22 39.02 -22.79 6.20
C LEU A 22 38.36 -21.43 6.43
N LEU A 23 38.56 -20.51 5.48
CA LEU A 23 37.68 -19.38 5.26
C LEU A 23 36.30 -19.96 4.97
N TRP A 24 35.48 -20.12 6.01
CA TRP A 24 34.05 -20.23 5.87
C TRP A 24 33.57 -18.89 5.35
N ILE A 25 33.57 -18.75 4.02
CA ILE A 25 32.68 -17.80 3.36
C ILE A 25 31.29 -18.34 3.69
N ILE A 26 30.67 -17.76 4.71
CA ILE A 26 29.23 -17.86 4.90
C ILE A 26 28.67 -17.17 3.66
N PHE A 27 28.42 -17.94 2.61
CA PHE A 27 27.36 -17.58 1.69
C PHE A 27 26.11 -17.62 2.57
N SER A 28 25.71 -16.48 3.12
CA SER A 28 24.29 -16.23 3.30
C SER A 28 23.74 -16.35 1.89
N SER A 29 23.30 -17.56 1.52
CA SER A 29 22.51 -17.71 0.31
C SER A 29 21.38 -16.71 0.47
N CYS A 30 21.26 -15.76 -0.45
CA CYS A 30 19.97 -15.15 -0.71
C CYS A 30 19.07 -16.34 -1.05
N GLN A 31 18.41 -16.92 -0.05
CA GLN A 31 17.33 -17.83 -0.31
C GLN A 31 16.24 -16.93 -0.83
N ASP A 32 15.92 -17.08 -2.11
CA ASP A 32 14.91 -16.24 -2.73
C ASP A 32 13.57 -16.59 -2.07
N ASN A 33 12.94 -15.61 -1.41
CA ASN A 33 11.79 -15.84 -0.54
C ASN A 33 10.62 -16.54 -1.26
N TYR A 34 10.47 -16.36 -2.59
CA TYR A 34 9.40 -17.01 -3.37
C TYR A 34 9.41 -18.54 -3.32
N GLN A 35 10.57 -19.17 -3.11
CA GLN A 35 10.68 -20.62 -3.08
C GLN A 35 9.82 -21.24 -1.97
N ASN A 36 9.55 -20.49 -0.90
CA ASN A 36 8.74 -20.95 0.23
C ASN A 36 7.23 -20.98 -0.10
N CYS A 37 6.79 -20.29 -1.16
CA CYS A 37 5.39 -20.18 -1.53
C CYS A 37 5.05 -20.73 -2.92
N LEU A 38 5.98 -21.39 -3.63
CA LEU A 38 5.78 -21.82 -5.03
C LEU A 38 4.51 -22.63 -5.27
N ASP A 39 4.16 -23.53 -4.34
CA ASP A 39 2.99 -24.41 -4.43
C ASP A 39 1.75 -23.82 -3.72
N LEU A 40 1.81 -22.55 -3.29
CA LEU A 40 0.68 -21.90 -2.63
C LEU A 40 -0.45 -21.66 -3.63
N GLU A 41 -1.63 -22.17 -3.28
CA GLU A 41 -2.91 -21.83 -3.89
C GLU A 41 -3.93 -21.61 -2.76
N TYR A 42 -4.43 -20.38 -2.63
CA TYR A 42 -5.39 -19.97 -1.62
C TYR A 42 -6.46 -19.03 -2.22
N GLY A 43 -7.57 -18.83 -1.53
CA GLY A 43 -8.62 -17.88 -1.92
C GLY A 43 -9.94 -18.53 -2.32
N THR A 44 -10.75 -17.76 -3.04
CA THR A 44 -12.10 -18.11 -3.50
C THR A 44 -12.09 -18.50 -4.98
N GLU A 45 -13.24 -18.79 -5.57
CA GLU A 45 -13.34 -18.99 -7.02
C GLU A 45 -13.06 -17.70 -7.83
N TYR A 46 -13.20 -16.54 -7.20
CA TYR A 46 -13.08 -15.22 -7.83
C TYR A 46 -11.72 -14.56 -7.59
N ILE A 47 -11.15 -14.76 -6.41
CA ILE A 47 -9.86 -14.17 -6.01
C ILE A 47 -8.91 -15.27 -5.58
N ARG A 48 -7.72 -15.28 -6.18
CA ARG A 48 -6.68 -16.27 -5.90
C ARG A 48 -5.45 -15.60 -5.32
N VAL A 49 -4.95 -16.15 -4.22
CA VAL A 49 -3.63 -15.85 -3.66
C VAL A 49 -2.71 -17.01 -4.00
N ASN A 50 -1.67 -16.75 -4.77
CA ASN A 50 -0.75 -17.76 -5.28
C ASN A 50 0.69 -17.46 -4.85
N GLY A 51 1.57 -18.44 -4.99
CA GLY A 51 3.01 -18.22 -5.00
C GLY A 51 3.44 -17.28 -6.12
N VAL A 52 4.42 -16.42 -5.84
CA VAL A 52 5.08 -15.64 -6.91
C VAL A 52 5.88 -16.57 -7.81
N SER A 53 5.83 -16.33 -9.11
CA SER A 53 6.56 -17.13 -10.11
C SER A 53 7.75 -16.37 -10.69
N GLU A 54 8.69 -17.07 -11.32
CA GLU A 54 9.79 -16.43 -12.08
C GLU A 54 9.29 -15.51 -13.22
N ALA A 55 8.03 -15.67 -13.66
CA ALA A 55 7.44 -14.80 -14.67
C ALA A 55 7.20 -13.37 -14.15
N ASP A 56 7.05 -13.18 -12.84
CA ASP A 56 6.87 -11.91 -12.13
C ASP A 56 8.20 -11.16 -11.93
N LYS A 57 9.09 -11.18 -12.94
CA LYS A 57 10.42 -10.55 -13.01
C LYS A 57 10.66 -9.41 -12.01
N ASN A 58 11.81 -9.37 -11.34
CA ASN A 58 12.21 -8.38 -10.32
C ASN A 58 11.41 -8.42 -8.98
N TYR A 59 10.19 -8.95 -8.96
CA TYR A 59 9.38 -9.06 -7.74
C TYR A 59 9.59 -10.41 -7.01
N PHE A 60 9.85 -11.48 -7.77
CA PHE A 60 10.01 -12.84 -7.24
C PHE A 60 11.16 -13.02 -6.24
N LYS A 61 12.15 -12.14 -6.18
CA LYS A 61 13.28 -12.34 -5.26
C LYS A 61 12.92 -12.07 -3.79
N TYR A 62 11.94 -11.22 -3.54
CA TYR A 62 11.63 -10.72 -2.19
C TYR A 62 10.17 -10.95 -1.76
N PHE A 63 9.26 -11.04 -2.73
CA PHE A 63 7.87 -11.38 -2.47
C PHE A 63 7.65 -12.89 -2.58
N CYS A 64 6.85 -13.41 -1.67
CA CYS A 64 6.50 -14.83 -1.62
C CYS A 64 5.15 -15.09 -2.27
N LYS A 65 4.20 -14.18 -2.07
CA LYS A 65 2.78 -14.37 -2.43
C LYS A 65 2.31 -13.26 -3.36
N THR A 66 1.31 -13.56 -4.20
CA THR A 66 0.69 -12.57 -5.09
C THR A 66 -0.79 -12.82 -5.30
N SER A 67 -1.54 -11.75 -5.55
CA SER A 67 -2.90 -11.77 -6.05
C SER A 67 -3.02 -10.83 -7.26
N ASP A 68 -4.02 -11.06 -8.10
CA ASP A 68 -4.32 -10.24 -9.28
C ASP A 68 -5.82 -9.92 -9.29
N VAL A 69 -6.13 -8.62 -9.30
CA VAL A 69 -7.50 -8.11 -9.30
C VAL A 69 -7.63 -7.15 -10.47
N PHE A 70 -8.40 -7.54 -11.48
CA PHE A 70 -8.57 -6.77 -12.72
C PHE A 70 -7.25 -6.35 -13.40
N GLY A 71 -6.15 -7.11 -13.24
CA GLY A 71 -4.83 -6.78 -13.77
C GLY A 71 -3.96 -5.89 -12.87
N ILE A 72 -4.45 -5.51 -11.68
CA ILE A 72 -3.70 -4.82 -10.63
C ILE A 72 -3.08 -5.89 -9.71
N LYS A 73 -1.77 -5.82 -9.51
CA LYS A 73 -1.03 -6.80 -8.69
C LYS A 73 -1.01 -6.42 -7.22
N ILE A 74 -1.17 -7.43 -6.38
CA ILE A 74 -0.75 -7.40 -4.98
C ILE A 74 0.46 -8.31 -4.86
N TYR A 75 1.54 -7.83 -4.26
CA TYR A 75 2.72 -8.62 -3.91
C TYR A 75 2.93 -8.56 -2.41
N ALA A 76 3.08 -9.72 -1.78
CA ALA A 76 3.21 -9.82 -0.33
C ALA A 76 4.47 -10.59 0.07
N THR A 77 5.09 -10.16 1.17
CA THR A 77 6.20 -10.92 1.80
C THR A 77 5.68 -12.23 2.39
N GLU A 78 6.60 -13.11 2.79
CA GLU A 78 6.25 -14.44 3.31
C GLU A 78 5.36 -14.37 4.56
N ASN A 79 5.61 -13.41 5.44
CA ASN A 79 5.00 -13.34 6.76
C ASN A 79 3.58 -12.75 6.77
N VAL A 80 3.10 -12.21 5.64
CA VAL A 80 1.71 -11.72 5.54
C VAL A 80 0.74 -12.90 5.44
N ASP A 81 -0.22 -12.99 6.37
CA ASP A 81 -1.25 -14.03 6.36
C ASP A 81 -2.08 -14.04 5.06
N ASN A 82 -2.37 -15.24 4.54
CA ASN A 82 -3.10 -15.39 3.29
C ASN A 82 -4.51 -14.77 3.34
N ASP A 83 -5.17 -14.83 4.51
CA ASP A 83 -6.47 -14.19 4.72
C ASP A 83 -6.42 -12.67 4.60
N LYS A 84 -5.30 -12.06 5.01
CA LYS A 84 -5.09 -10.60 4.91
C LYS A 84 -4.89 -10.19 3.45
N ILE A 85 -4.15 -10.99 2.69
CA ILE A 85 -3.97 -10.77 1.24
C ILE A 85 -5.29 -10.96 0.50
N LEU A 86 -6.06 -12.00 0.85
CA LEU A 86 -7.39 -12.23 0.28
C LEU A 86 -8.33 -11.07 0.60
N HIS A 87 -8.35 -10.61 1.85
CA HIS A 87 -9.15 -9.46 2.29
C HIS A 87 -8.79 -8.19 1.51
N ALA A 88 -7.50 -7.83 1.44
CA ALA A 88 -7.04 -6.68 0.66
C ALA A 88 -7.41 -6.81 -0.84
N ALA A 89 -7.28 -8.01 -1.42
CA ALA A 89 -7.70 -8.26 -2.79
C ALA A 89 -9.21 -8.10 -2.99
N SER A 90 -10.04 -8.54 -2.03
CA SER A 90 -11.49 -8.33 -2.04
C SER A 90 -11.83 -6.85 -1.98
N ILE A 91 -11.25 -6.10 -1.04
CA ILE A 91 -11.48 -4.65 -0.92
C ILE A 91 -11.13 -3.91 -2.22
N LEU A 92 -10.00 -4.27 -2.86
CA LEU A 92 -9.63 -3.73 -4.16
C LEU A 92 -10.66 -4.07 -5.24
N ALA A 93 -11.18 -5.31 -5.26
CA ALA A 93 -12.19 -5.73 -6.21
C ALA A 93 -13.51 -4.97 -5.99
N GLU A 94 -14.01 -4.93 -4.75
CA GLU A 94 -15.25 -4.24 -4.35
C GLU A 94 -15.20 -2.72 -4.57
N TYR A 95 -14.02 -2.10 -4.53
CA TYR A 95 -13.87 -0.69 -4.91
C TYR A 95 -13.91 -0.46 -6.44
N LEU A 96 -13.47 -1.43 -7.24
CA LEU A 96 -13.44 -1.32 -8.70
C LEU A 96 -14.70 -1.86 -9.37
N ASP A 97 -15.42 -2.76 -8.71
CA ASP A 97 -16.64 -3.45 -9.10
C ASP A 97 -17.55 -3.56 -7.86
N ASN A 98 -18.28 -2.49 -7.57
CA ASN A 98 -18.99 -2.29 -6.31
C ASN A 98 -20.37 -2.95 -6.27
N ASP A 99 -20.90 -3.39 -7.42
CA ASP A 99 -22.07 -4.26 -7.48
C ASP A 99 -21.70 -5.76 -7.61
N GLU A 100 -20.40 -6.05 -7.66
CA GLU A 100 -19.79 -7.37 -7.64
C GLU A 100 -20.27 -8.28 -8.79
N ASP A 101 -20.68 -7.68 -9.92
CA ASP A 101 -21.18 -8.44 -11.07
C ASP A 101 -20.06 -9.12 -11.87
N GLY A 102 -18.81 -8.76 -11.58
CA GLY A 102 -17.61 -9.25 -12.24
C GLY A 102 -17.01 -8.32 -13.27
N THR A 103 -17.58 -7.15 -13.44
CA THR A 103 -17.18 -6.15 -14.40
C THR A 103 -16.85 -4.87 -13.67
N ALA A 104 -15.66 -4.31 -13.91
CA ALA A 104 -15.30 -3.05 -13.31
C ALA A 104 -16.34 -1.96 -13.65
N ASP A 105 -16.83 -1.28 -12.61
CA ASP A 105 -17.81 -0.20 -12.71
C ASP A 105 -17.29 0.89 -13.65
N ASN A 106 -16.03 1.29 -13.44
CA ASN A 106 -15.36 2.32 -14.22
C ASN A 106 -14.10 1.77 -14.89
N GLN A 107 -14.28 1.10 -16.04
CA GLN A 107 -13.17 0.53 -16.81
C GLN A 107 -12.04 1.52 -17.11
N ARG A 108 -12.33 2.83 -17.27
CA ARG A 108 -11.29 3.85 -17.50
C ARG A 108 -10.33 3.99 -16.33
N ILE A 109 -10.80 3.76 -15.10
CA ILE A 109 -9.98 3.79 -13.89
C ILE A 109 -9.07 2.57 -13.86
N VAL A 110 -9.62 1.36 -14.09
CA VAL A 110 -8.85 0.11 -14.18
C VAL A 110 -7.77 0.19 -15.26
N ASP A 111 -8.13 0.63 -16.47
CA ASP A 111 -7.18 0.79 -17.57
C ASP A 111 -6.02 1.74 -17.21
N LYS A 112 -6.32 2.81 -16.46
CA LYS A 112 -5.32 3.77 -16.03
C LYS A 112 -4.40 3.19 -14.95
N LEU A 113 -4.93 2.43 -14.00
CA LEU A 113 -4.14 1.73 -12.99
C LEU A 113 -3.18 0.72 -13.65
N ILE A 114 -3.66 -0.05 -14.64
CA ILE A 114 -2.83 -0.99 -15.42
C ILE A 114 -1.75 -0.25 -16.23
N ASP A 115 -2.09 0.86 -16.90
CA ASP A 115 -1.15 1.68 -17.67
C ASP A 115 -0.02 2.24 -16.78
N LYS A 116 -0.37 2.67 -15.55
CA LYS A 116 0.59 3.05 -14.51
C LYS A 116 1.31 1.86 -13.91
N LYS A 117 0.86 0.64 -14.14
CA LYS A 117 1.31 -0.59 -13.47
C LYS A 117 1.16 -0.50 -11.95
N ALA A 118 0.16 0.26 -11.48
CA ALA A 118 -0.11 0.45 -10.06
C ALA A 118 -0.25 -0.91 -9.36
N TRP A 119 0.28 -1.01 -8.14
CA TRP A 119 0.32 -2.28 -7.41
C TRP A 119 0.32 -2.05 -5.89
N ILE A 120 0.01 -3.08 -5.11
CA ILE A 120 0.00 -3.02 -3.65
C ILE A 120 1.15 -3.88 -3.13
N LEU A 121 1.95 -3.31 -2.22
CA LEU A 121 2.94 -4.02 -1.43
C LEU A 121 2.32 -4.36 -0.08
N MET A 122 2.26 -5.65 0.26
CA MET A 122 1.94 -6.07 1.62
C MET A 122 3.18 -6.65 2.31
N ALA A 123 3.41 -6.23 3.55
CA ALA A 123 4.52 -6.72 4.36
C ALA A 123 4.07 -6.95 5.81
N GLU A 124 4.82 -7.73 6.60
CA GLU A 124 4.54 -7.83 8.03
C GLU A 124 4.71 -6.47 8.71
N ASP A 125 5.80 -5.75 8.38
CA ASP A 125 6.13 -4.46 8.94
C ASP A 125 6.98 -3.58 8.00
N GLU A 126 7.32 -2.37 8.47
CA GLU A 126 8.18 -1.41 7.76
C GLU A 126 9.58 -1.99 7.46
N SER A 127 10.11 -2.86 8.32
CA SER A 127 11.43 -3.46 8.10
C SER A 127 11.41 -4.40 6.91
N GLU A 128 10.42 -5.29 6.85
CA GLU A 128 10.23 -6.19 5.73
C GLU A 128 9.97 -5.42 4.43
N SER A 129 9.13 -4.37 4.48
CA SER A 129 8.86 -3.56 3.30
C SER A 129 10.13 -2.86 2.78
N ARG A 130 10.91 -2.23 3.67
CA ARG A 130 12.19 -1.59 3.30
C ARG A 130 13.16 -2.56 2.65
N ASP A 131 13.21 -3.81 3.13
CA ASP A 131 14.05 -4.85 2.52
C ASP A 131 13.51 -5.30 1.16
N ALA A 132 12.18 -5.42 1.01
CA ALA A 132 11.53 -5.76 -0.25
C ALA A 132 11.75 -4.71 -1.35
N ILE A 133 11.73 -3.42 -1.00
CA ILE A 133 11.91 -2.29 -1.94
C ILE A 133 13.36 -1.82 -2.07
N ARG A 134 14.32 -2.47 -1.41
CA ARG A 134 15.74 -2.10 -1.42
C ARG A 134 16.39 -2.24 -2.80
N PHE A 135 15.86 -3.12 -3.64
CA PHE A 135 16.29 -3.31 -5.02
C PHE A 135 15.48 -2.40 -5.93
N PRO A 136 16.00 -2.00 -7.11
CA PRO A 136 15.27 -1.13 -8.01
C PRO A 136 14.01 -1.84 -8.52
N ILE A 137 12.91 -1.70 -7.78
CA ILE A 137 11.59 -2.00 -8.26
C ILE A 137 11.34 -1.02 -9.40
N GLY A 138 11.13 -1.56 -10.59
CA GLY A 138 11.01 -0.76 -11.81
C GLY A 138 9.80 0.18 -11.79
N ASN A 139 8.81 -0.09 -10.93
CA ASN A 139 7.64 0.75 -10.77
C ASN A 139 7.48 1.32 -9.37
N ARG A 140 7.28 2.64 -9.30
CA ARG A 140 7.15 3.41 -8.04
C ARG A 140 5.71 3.74 -7.66
N PHE A 141 4.74 3.33 -8.47
CA PHE A 141 3.33 3.60 -8.21
C PHE A 141 2.75 2.46 -7.36
N PHE A 142 3.07 2.46 -6.07
CA PHE A 142 2.53 1.52 -5.10
C PHE A 142 2.15 2.19 -3.80
N LEU A 143 1.33 1.49 -3.02
CA LEU A 143 1.14 1.74 -1.61
C LEU A 143 1.58 0.54 -0.79
N GLU A 144 1.94 0.81 0.45
CA GLU A 144 2.32 -0.17 1.46
C GLU A 144 1.11 -0.44 2.35
N LEU A 145 0.90 -1.69 2.75
CA LEU A 145 -0.15 -2.09 3.68
C LEU A 145 0.42 -3.18 4.60
N TYR A 146 0.46 -2.92 5.90
CA TYR A 146 1.05 -3.85 6.85
C TYR A 146 0.04 -4.87 7.37
N GLU A 147 0.54 -6.04 7.75
CA GLU A 147 -0.26 -7.20 8.20
C GLU A 147 -1.18 -6.85 9.38
N ASP A 148 -0.66 -6.07 10.33
CA ASP A 148 -1.38 -5.69 11.55
C ASP A 148 -2.43 -4.60 11.29
N GLU A 149 -2.30 -3.84 10.21
CA GLU A 149 -3.21 -2.75 9.81
C GLU A 149 -4.50 -3.25 9.15
N VAL A 150 -4.47 -4.45 8.59
CA VAL A 150 -5.65 -5.08 7.97
C VAL A 150 -6.53 -5.72 9.05
N SER A 151 -7.77 -5.23 9.18
CA SER A 151 -8.71 -5.65 10.24
C SER A 151 -9.92 -6.37 9.63
N ILE A 152 -9.91 -7.71 9.66
CA ILE A 152 -10.95 -8.56 9.01
C ILE A 152 -12.25 -8.65 9.86
N ILE A 153 -12.27 -8.12 11.09
CA ILE A 153 -13.43 -8.28 11.98
C ILE A 153 -14.39 -7.09 11.81
N ASN A 154 -15.60 -7.38 11.31
CA ASN A 154 -16.77 -6.51 11.44
C ASN A 154 -17.06 -6.21 12.92
N GLY A 155 -16.56 -5.06 13.41
CA GLY A 155 -16.68 -4.65 14.82
C GLY A 155 -15.39 -4.77 15.66
N SER A 156 -14.23 -4.96 15.03
CA SER A 156 -12.95 -4.65 15.69
C SER A 156 -12.96 -3.20 16.16
N PRO A 157 -12.41 -2.87 17.34
CA PRO A 157 -12.20 -1.47 17.71
C PRO A 157 -11.16 -0.79 16.81
N ARG A 158 -10.35 -1.55 16.05
CA ARG A 158 -9.36 -1.00 15.12
C ARG A 158 -9.97 -0.85 13.73
N PHE A 159 -9.90 0.35 13.19
CA PHE A 159 -10.21 0.66 11.79
C PHE A 159 -9.38 -0.21 10.85
N ASP A 160 -10.01 -0.71 9.79
CA ASP A 160 -9.34 -1.50 8.76
C ASP A 160 -8.63 -0.57 7.75
N ALA A 161 -7.30 -0.48 7.85
CA ALA A 161 -6.53 0.42 6.98
C ALA A 161 -6.56 -0.01 5.51
N SER A 162 -6.96 -1.24 5.20
CA SER A 162 -7.09 -1.66 3.79
C SER A 162 -8.15 -0.83 3.04
N LEU A 163 -9.17 -0.31 3.74
CA LEU A 163 -10.14 0.64 3.16
C LEU A 163 -9.49 1.99 2.77
N GLU A 164 -8.43 2.39 3.46
CA GLU A 164 -7.73 3.65 3.23
C GLU A 164 -6.65 3.48 2.17
N GLU A 165 -5.69 2.58 2.38
CA GLU A 165 -4.51 2.46 1.53
C GLU A 165 -4.87 2.02 0.10
N ILE A 166 -5.83 1.11 -0.04
CA ILE A 166 -6.30 0.67 -1.35
C ILE A 166 -7.05 1.82 -2.05
N LEU A 167 -7.83 2.59 -1.30
CA LEU A 167 -8.53 3.74 -1.85
C LEU A 167 -7.56 4.84 -2.29
N HIS A 168 -6.47 5.06 -1.55
CA HIS A 168 -5.38 5.95 -1.97
C HIS A 168 -4.82 5.52 -3.33
N LEU A 169 -4.58 4.23 -3.57
CA LEU A 169 -4.05 3.72 -4.86
C LEU A 169 -5.00 4.09 -6.01
N ILE A 170 -6.29 3.79 -5.83
CA ILE A 170 -7.34 3.96 -6.83
C ILE A 170 -7.56 5.44 -7.13
N THR A 171 -7.59 6.28 -6.09
CA THR A 171 -7.86 7.72 -6.25
C THR A 171 -6.66 8.46 -6.83
N GLN A 172 -5.45 8.20 -6.33
CA GLN A 172 -4.22 8.85 -6.76
C GLN A 172 -3.78 8.43 -8.17
N TYR A 173 -3.73 7.13 -8.45
CA TYR A 173 -3.21 6.65 -9.74
C TYR A 173 -4.31 6.37 -10.76
N GLY A 174 -5.58 6.34 -10.35
CA GLY A 174 -6.74 6.19 -11.22
C GLY A 174 -7.48 7.51 -11.42
N TYR A 175 -8.31 7.91 -10.46
CA TYR A 175 -9.23 9.05 -10.61
C TYR A 175 -8.53 10.38 -10.89
N ALA A 176 -7.45 10.68 -10.17
CA ALA A 176 -6.68 11.91 -10.36
C ALA A 176 -6.05 12.00 -11.75
N GLU A 177 -5.70 10.87 -12.35
CA GLU A 177 -5.09 10.77 -13.68
C GLU A 177 -6.13 10.77 -14.81
N VAL A 178 -7.29 10.14 -14.61
CA VAL A 178 -8.37 10.08 -15.61
C VAL A 178 -9.16 11.40 -15.65
N TYR A 179 -9.34 12.05 -14.49
CA TYR A 179 -10.12 13.28 -14.34
C TYR A 179 -9.33 14.39 -13.62
N PRO A 180 -8.22 14.88 -14.20
CA PRO A 180 -7.30 15.80 -13.51
C PRO A 180 -7.90 17.15 -13.10
N ASN A 181 -8.97 17.58 -13.78
CA ASN A 181 -9.71 18.80 -13.43
C ASN A 181 -10.72 18.59 -12.30
N LYS A 182 -11.11 17.34 -12.00
CA LYS A 182 -12.08 17.01 -10.94
C LYS A 182 -11.35 16.50 -9.70
N PHE A 183 -10.58 15.42 -9.84
CA PHE A 183 -9.96 14.68 -8.74
C PHE A 183 -8.42 14.79 -8.73
N GLY A 184 -7.84 15.57 -9.64
CA GLY A 184 -6.38 15.69 -9.72
C GLY A 184 -5.77 16.28 -8.45
N GLU A 185 -4.58 15.81 -8.08
CA GLU A 185 -3.82 16.30 -6.92
C GLU A 185 -3.10 17.63 -7.24
N ASN A 186 -3.87 18.62 -7.66
CA ASN A 186 -3.39 19.94 -8.05
C ASN A 186 -4.38 21.02 -7.64
N LYS A 187 -3.88 22.23 -7.38
CA LYS A 187 -4.67 23.37 -6.88
C LYS A 187 -5.89 23.78 -7.73
N ASN A 188 -5.95 23.34 -8.99
CA ASN A 188 -7.01 23.76 -9.90
C ASN A 188 -8.18 22.77 -9.94
N SER A 189 -7.99 21.56 -9.40
CA SER A 189 -9.04 20.54 -9.39
C SER A 189 -10.20 20.94 -8.48
N GLU A 190 -11.36 20.36 -8.72
CA GLU A 190 -12.55 20.63 -7.90
C GLU A 190 -12.42 20.02 -6.50
N ILE A 191 -11.82 18.83 -6.37
CA ILE A 191 -11.56 18.21 -5.06
C ILE A 191 -10.60 19.05 -4.21
N ALA A 192 -9.57 19.65 -4.82
CA ALA A 192 -8.62 20.51 -4.11
C ALA A 192 -9.27 21.81 -3.60
N LYS A 193 -10.23 22.36 -4.34
CA LYS A 193 -11.01 23.53 -3.90
C LYS A 193 -11.93 23.19 -2.73
N ALA A 194 -12.54 22.00 -2.75
CA ALA A 194 -13.34 21.52 -1.63
C ALA A 194 -12.45 21.31 -0.37
N MET A 195 -11.28 20.71 -0.54
CA MET A 195 -10.28 20.57 0.52
C MET A 195 -9.82 21.93 1.08
N ASP A 196 -9.58 22.93 0.23
CA ASP A 196 -9.18 24.27 0.67
C ASP A 196 -10.29 24.92 1.51
N GLU A 197 -11.56 24.72 1.17
CA GLU A 197 -12.68 25.15 2.03
C GLU A 197 -12.66 24.42 3.37
N ALA A 198 -12.45 23.10 3.35
CA ALA A 198 -12.43 22.24 4.54
C ALA A 198 -11.35 22.60 5.56
N ARG A 199 -10.22 23.11 5.07
CA ARG A 199 -9.09 23.56 5.89
C ARG A 199 -9.19 25.04 6.27
N GLY A 200 -10.19 25.76 5.76
CA GLY A 200 -10.35 27.21 5.97
C GLY A 200 -9.39 28.08 5.15
N GLY A 201 -8.83 27.53 4.07
CA GLY A 201 -7.97 28.24 3.12
C GLY A 201 -6.97 27.32 2.41
N TYR A 202 -6.19 27.93 1.52
CA TYR A 202 -5.10 27.25 0.81
C TYR A 202 -3.84 27.14 1.67
N PHE A 203 -3.37 25.91 1.90
CA PHE A 203 -2.12 25.61 2.60
C PHE A 203 -1.25 24.67 1.78
N LYS A 204 -0.14 25.19 1.22
CA LYS A 204 0.79 24.38 0.39
C LYS A 204 1.38 23.19 1.17
N ASN A 205 1.70 23.40 2.44
CA ASN A 205 2.20 22.38 3.37
C ASN A 205 1.33 22.46 4.64
N VAL A 206 1.34 21.40 5.45
CA VAL A 206 0.62 21.38 6.72
C VAL A 206 1.04 22.57 7.62
N PRO A 207 0.13 23.51 7.95
CA PRO A 207 0.43 24.68 8.76
C PRO A 207 0.63 24.32 10.24
N ASN A 208 1.17 25.23 11.05
CA ASN A 208 1.25 25.03 12.51
C ASN A 208 -0.12 24.97 13.18
N SER A 209 -1.13 25.60 12.59
CA SER A 209 -2.50 25.63 13.09
C SER A 209 -3.46 25.91 11.94
N TYR A 210 -4.60 25.24 11.94
CA TYR A 210 -5.73 25.56 11.06
C TYR A 210 -6.71 26.51 11.75
N PRO A 211 -7.54 27.25 10.99
CA PRO A 211 -8.68 27.97 11.54
C PRO A 211 -9.61 27.05 12.35
N SER A 212 -10.22 27.57 13.42
CA SER A 212 -11.13 26.79 14.27
C SER A 212 -12.38 26.27 13.55
N SER A 213 -12.76 26.91 12.45
CA SER A 213 -13.86 26.50 11.57
C SER A 213 -13.51 25.33 10.64
N ALA A 214 -12.24 24.94 10.54
CA ALA A 214 -11.82 23.82 9.69
C ALA A 214 -12.40 22.49 10.20
N TRP A 215 -12.81 21.63 9.27
CA TRP A 215 -13.23 20.26 9.55
C TRP A 215 -12.26 19.21 9.03
N TYR A 216 -11.26 19.63 8.25
CA TYR A 216 -10.10 18.84 7.88
C TYR A 216 -8.83 19.54 8.40
N THR A 217 -8.05 18.86 9.22
CA THR A 217 -6.88 19.41 9.94
C THR A 217 -5.77 18.36 10.07
N TYR A 218 -5.17 18.00 8.94
CA TYR A 218 -4.09 17.01 8.86
C TYR A 218 -2.83 17.45 9.63
N ASP A 219 -2.18 16.55 10.37
CA ASP A 219 -1.09 16.90 11.28
C ASP A 219 0.32 16.48 10.81
N ASP A 220 0.43 15.54 9.87
CA ASP A 220 1.72 15.09 9.33
C ASP A 220 2.44 16.20 8.53
N LYS A 221 3.54 16.69 9.10
CA LYS A 221 4.38 17.74 8.51
C LYS A 221 5.14 17.31 7.28
N THR A 222 5.26 16.02 6.99
CA THR A 222 5.92 15.52 5.77
C THR A 222 5.04 15.66 4.54
N CYS A 223 3.72 15.74 4.75
CA CYS A 223 2.72 15.81 3.70
C CYS A 223 2.66 17.20 3.03
N ASN A 224 2.72 17.18 1.69
CA ASN A 224 2.57 18.37 0.86
C ASN A 224 1.12 18.56 0.42
N TYR A 225 0.84 19.54 -0.46
CA TYR A 225 -0.51 19.81 -0.95
C TYR A 225 -1.15 18.62 -1.69
N SER A 226 -0.35 17.85 -2.44
CA SER A 226 -0.80 16.67 -3.20
C SER A 226 -1.32 15.60 -2.25
N CYS A 227 -0.48 15.24 -1.28
CA CYS A 227 -0.79 14.24 -0.27
C CYS A 227 -2.03 14.63 0.55
N GLN A 228 -2.18 15.91 0.95
CA GLN A 228 -3.39 16.36 1.66
C GLN A 228 -4.68 16.22 0.82
N ILE A 229 -4.60 16.28 -0.52
CA ILE A 229 -5.77 16.02 -1.38
C ILE A 229 -6.14 14.54 -1.34
N THR A 230 -5.14 13.66 -1.40
CA THR A 230 -5.31 12.20 -1.32
C THR A 230 -6.06 11.85 -0.03
N GLU A 231 -5.53 12.31 1.10
CA GLU A 231 -6.09 12.12 2.44
C GLU A 231 -7.50 12.69 2.58
N TYR A 232 -7.72 13.92 2.11
CA TYR A 232 -9.05 14.53 2.12
C TYR A 232 -10.08 13.74 1.30
N THR A 233 -9.66 13.20 0.15
CA THR A 233 -10.52 12.39 -0.73
C THR A 233 -10.91 11.09 -0.01
N TYR A 234 -9.95 10.45 0.66
CA TYR A 234 -10.18 9.29 1.52
C TYR A 234 -11.19 9.61 2.63
N TRP A 235 -10.91 10.64 3.43
CA TRP A 235 -11.76 11.01 4.57
C TRP A 235 -13.20 11.27 4.15
N ALA A 236 -13.37 12.02 3.06
CA ALA A 236 -14.67 12.35 2.53
C ALA A 236 -15.42 11.12 2.00
N LEU A 237 -14.79 10.30 1.15
CA LEU A 237 -15.46 9.17 0.53
C LEU A 237 -15.78 8.07 1.55
N THR A 238 -14.84 7.71 2.43
CA THR A 238 -15.08 6.68 3.45
C THR A 238 -16.15 7.10 4.47
N SER A 239 -16.27 8.40 4.77
CA SER A 239 -17.40 8.92 5.56
C SER A 239 -18.73 8.84 4.81
N ILE A 240 -18.75 9.07 3.50
CA ILE A 240 -19.96 8.92 2.65
C ILE A 240 -20.41 7.46 2.58
N LEU A 241 -19.47 6.52 2.54
CA LEU A 241 -19.73 5.07 2.52
C LEU A 241 -20.10 4.49 3.88
N GLY A 242 -19.82 5.22 4.97
CA GLY A 242 -20.14 4.81 6.34
C GLY A 242 -18.99 4.09 7.06
N ALA A 243 -17.79 4.02 6.49
CA ALA A 243 -16.63 3.38 7.14
C ALA A 243 -16.24 4.06 8.45
N GLN A 244 -16.50 5.37 8.55
CA GLN A 244 -16.14 6.20 9.70
C GLN A 244 -17.27 6.29 10.75
N GLU A 245 -18.38 5.57 10.55
CA GLU A 245 -19.60 5.65 11.36
C GLU A 245 -19.75 4.46 12.32
N PHE A 246 -18.86 4.38 13.32
CA PHE A 246 -18.97 3.40 14.41
C PHE A 246 -18.61 4.00 15.78
N PRO A 247 -19.06 3.40 16.90
CA PRO A 247 -18.83 3.95 18.24
C PRO A 247 -17.35 4.16 18.55
N GLY A 248 -16.99 5.35 19.04
CA GLY A 248 -15.61 5.72 19.38
C GLY A 248 -14.83 6.34 18.21
N ARG A 249 -15.26 6.13 16.96
CA ARG A 249 -14.48 6.55 15.80
C ARG A 249 -14.32 8.05 15.70
N LEU A 250 -15.38 8.82 15.96
CA LEU A 250 -15.29 10.28 15.91
C LEU A 250 -14.30 10.80 16.96
N GLU A 251 -14.28 10.21 18.14
CA GLU A 251 -13.35 10.59 19.20
C GLU A 251 -11.89 10.36 18.81
N GLU A 252 -11.62 9.30 18.04
CA GLU A 252 -10.30 8.96 17.51
C GLU A 252 -9.82 9.91 16.41
N ILE A 253 -10.73 10.36 15.51
CA ILE A 253 -10.31 11.06 14.28
C ILE A 253 -10.62 12.56 14.29
N GLN A 254 -11.43 13.09 15.22
CA GLN A 254 -11.92 14.48 15.16
C GLN A 254 -10.83 15.56 15.25
N ASN A 255 -9.61 15.21 15.67
CA ASN A 255 -8.44 16.08 15.60
C ASN A 255 -8.00 16.35 14.16
N GLU A 256 -8.35 15.48 13.21
CA GLU A 256 -8.05 15.59 11.78
C GLU A 256 -9.29 15.71 10.91
N TRP A 257 -10.36 14.96 11.20
CA TRP A 257 -11.57 14.91 10.40
C TRP A 257 -12.85 14.92 11.25
N LYS A 258 -13.69 15.96 11.09
CA LYS A 258 -14.91 16.13 11.92
C LYS A 258 -16.18 15.53 11.31
N LEU A 259 -16.15 15.15 10.02
CA LEU A 259 -17.33 14.79 9.24
C LEU A 259 -17.47 13.27 9.03
N ASN A 260 -17.35 12.48 10.09
CA ASN A 260 -17.29 11.01 10.06
C ASN A 260 -18.56 10.26 9.58
N THR A 261 -19.59 10.96 9.07
CA THR A 261 -20.83 10.33 8.57
C THR A 261 -21.27 10.97 7.26
N LYS A 262 -22.05 10.23 6.47
CA LYS A 262 -22.60 10.69 5.20
C LYS A 262 -23.37 12.01 5.34
N GLU A 263 -24.22 12.12 6.36
CA GLU A 263 -25.01 13.32 6.64
C GLU A 263 -24.12 14.51 6.99
N LYS A 264 -23.03 14.29 7.75
CA LYS A 264 -22.09 15.36 8.07
C LYS A 264 -21.38 15.88 6.83
N VAL A 265 -20.89 14.99 5.96
CA VAL A 265 -20.27 15.39 4.68
C VAL A 265 -21.29 16.11 3.80
N LYS A 266 -22.48 15.55 3.61
CA LYS A 266 -23.55 16.16 2.80
C LYS A 266 -23.92 17.58 3.24
N ASN A 267 -24.01 17.81 4.55
CA ASN A 267 -24.50 19.07 5.11
C ASN A 267 -23.40 20.14 5.27
N ASN A 268 -22.14 19.74 5.48
CA ASN A 268 -21.05 20.67 5.80
C ASN A 268 -20.00 20.77 4.68
N ASP A 269 -19.89 19.76 3.83
CA ASP A 269 -18.96 19.71 2.69
C ASP A 269 -19.71 19.28 1.41
N SER A 270 -20.68 20.10 1.03
CA SER A 270 -21.55 19.82 -0.11
C SER A 270 -20.79 19.71 -1.44
N GLN A 271 -19.60 20.31 -1.55
CA GLN A 271 -18.75 20.22 -2.73
C GLN A 271 -18.15 18.81 -2.86
N ALA A 272 -17.49 18.28 -1.81
CA ALA A 272 -16.99 16.92 -1.84
C ALA A 272 -18.13 15.90 -1.99
N TYR A 273 -19.23 16.07 -1.26
CA TYR A 273 -20.39 15.19 -1.38
C TYR A 273 -20.88 15.10 -2.81
N ARG A 274 -21.08 16.24 -3.49
CA ARG A 274 -21.52 16.25 -4.90
C ARG A 274 -20.52 15.58 -5.82
N LEU A 275 -19.22 15.85 -5.68
CA LEU A 275 -18.18 15.26 -6.52
C LEU A 275 -18.09 13.74 -6.37
N LEU A 276 -18.15 13.25 -5.13
CA LEU A 276 -17.93 11.84 -4.79
C LEU A 276 -19.20 10.99 -4.89
N THR A 277 -20.36 11.61 -5.07
CA THR A 277 -21.64 10.91 -5.32
C THR A 277 -22.19 11.14 -6.73
N ASP A 278 -21.43 11.82 -7.60
CA ASP A 278 -21.83 12.02 -8.99
C ASP A 278 -21.74 10.69 -9.74
N SER A 279 -22.88 10.23 -10.27
CA SER A 279 -22.97 8.95 -10.96
C SER A 279 -22.18 8.92 -12.28
N GLU A 280 -21.76 10.07 -12.81
CA GLU A 280 -20.84 10.14 -13.95
C GLU A 280 -19.51 9.45 -13.65
N PHE A 281 -18.99 9.60 -12.43
CA PHE A 281 -17.65 9.11 -12.06
C PHE A 281 -17.66 7.71 -11.47
N LYS A 282 -18.84 7.17 -11.17
CA LYS A 282 -19.04 5.80 -10.66
C LYS A 282 -18.10 5.49 -9.50
N PHE A 283 -18.04 6.38 -8.51
CA PHE A 283 -17.46 6.01 -7.22
C PHE A 283 -18.32 4.92 -6.57
N PRO A 284 -17.73 4.10 -5.67
CA PRO A 284 -18.45 3.14 -4.86
C PRO A 284 -19.65 3.79 -4.16
N THR A 285 -20.72 3.02 -4.01
CA THR A 285 -21.93 3.42 -3.24
C THR A 285 -22.19 2.52 -2.04
N TYR A 286 -21.55 1.35 -2.00
CA TYR A 286 -21.48 0.43 -0.87
C TYR A 286 -20.06 0.40 -0.32
N LEU A 287 -19.94 0.32 1.00
CA LEU A 287 -18.66 0.12 1.66
C LEU A 287 -18.16 -1.31 1.40
N PRO A 288 -16.93 -1.52 0.91
CA PRO A 288 -16.35 -2.86 0.83
C PRO A 288 -16.33 -3.56 2.19
N ASP A 289 -16.66 -4.85 2.21
CA ASP A 289 -16.71 -5.67 3.42
C ASP A 289 -15.63 -6.77 3.47
N GLY A 290 -14.79 -6.86 2.43
CA GLY A 290 -13.69 -7.81 2.32
C GLY A 290 -14.10 -9.15 1.72
N LYS A 291 -15.32 -9.27 1.17
CA LYS A 291 -15.84 -10.51 0.58
C LYS A 291 -16.41 -10.25 -0.79
N TYR A 292 -15.52 -10.28 -1.78
CA TYR A 292 -15.93 -10.12 -3.16
C TYR A 292 -16.66 -11.37 -3.69
N ARG A 293 -17.95 -11.17 -4.01
CA ARG A 293 -18.99 -12.07 -4.54
C ARG A 293 -19.57 -13.12 -3.59
#